data_AF-A0A485BD60-F1
#
_entry.id   AF-A0A485BD60-F1
#
_cell.length_a   1.000
_cell.length_b   1.000
_cell.length_c   1.000
_cell.angle_alpha   90.00
_cell.angle_beta   90.00
_cell.angle_gamma   90.00
#
_symmetry.space_group_name_H-M   'P 1'
#
loop_
_entity.id
_entity.type
_entity.pdbx_description
1 polymer ?
#
loop_
_entity_poly.entity_id
_entity_poly.type
_entity_poly.pdbx_seq_one_letter_code
_entity_poly.pdbx_strand_id
1 'polypeptide(L)'
;MQLEMIVEAYEEFSPFNSDEIALIEPLRAMRLVYYLAWLLRRWDDPAFPINFPWLTGEDYWRGQTATFLEQVKVLQEPPLQLTPMY
;
A
#
# COMPACT_ATOMS: atom_id res chain seq x y z
N MET A 1 17.10 9.83 -0.98
CA MET A 1 18.16 8.82 -0.78
C MET A 1 17.78 7.40 -1.19
N GLN A 2 16.97 6.60 -0.48
CA GLN A 2 16.71 5.20 -0.94
C GLN A 2 15.93 5.08 -2.26
N LEU A 3 14.77 5.75 -2.37
CA LEU A 3 13.97 5.74 -3.60
C LEU A 3 14.73 6.35 -4.79
N GLU A 4 15.41 7.46 -4.53
CA GLU A 4 16.26 8.18 -5.48
C GLU A 4 17.36 7.29 -6.07
N MET A 5 18.12 6.55 -5.24
CA MET A 5 19.14 5.62 -5.74
C MET A 5 18.55 4.51 -6.61
N ILE A 6 17.34 4.03 -6.28
CA ILE A 6 16.66 2.99 -7.06
C ILE A 6 16.23 3.55 -8.42
N VAL A 7 15.70 4.79 -8.45
CA VAL A 7 15.31 5.47 -9.69
C VAL A 7 16.54 5.72 -10.56
N GLU A 8 17.63 6.24 -9.99
CA GLU A 8 18.87 6.50 -10.70
C GLU A 8 19.42 5.22 -11.37
N ALA A 9 19.49 4.11 -10.64
CA ALA A 9 19.93 2.83 -11.19
C ALA A 9 18.95 2.25 -12.24
N TYR A 10 17.64 2.51 -12.10
CA TYR A 10 16.63 2.08 -13.07
C TYR A 10 16.76 2.83 -14.40
N GLU A 11 17.06 4.14 -14.32
CA GLU A 11 17.21 5.02 -15.49
C GLU A 11 18.41 4.69 -16.38
N GLU A 12 19.37 3.90 -15.89
CA GLU A 12 20.42 3.30 -16.73
C GLU A 12 19.85 2.39 -17.84
N PHE A 13 18.66 1.82 -17.62
CA PHE A 13 18.04 0.84 -18.53
C PHE A 13 16.76 1.36 -19.20
N SER A 14 15.98 2.18 -18.51
CA SER A 14 14.69 2.68 -19.01
C SER A 14 14.32 4.03 -18.38
N PRO A 15 13.79 5.00 -19.14
CA PRO A 15 13.38 6.28 -18.57
C PRO A 15 12.28 6.09 -17.51
N PHE A 16 12.35 6.86 -16.42
CA PHE A 16 11.36 6.83 -15.36
C PHE A 16 10.52 8.12 -15.35
N ASN A 17 9.19 7.97 -15.24
CA ASN A 17 8.30 9.10 -15.12
C ASN A 17 8.11 9.48 -13.64
N SER A 18 8.67 10.61 -13.22
CA SER A 18 8.59 11.07 -11.82
C SER A 18 7.17 11.40 -11.36
N ASP A 19 6.24 11.70 -12.26
CA ASP A 19 4.83 11.92 -11.92
C ASP A 19 4.18 10.66 -11.35
N GLU A 20 4.70 9.46 -11.66
CA GLU A 20 4.20 8.19 -11.14
C GLU A 20 4.49 8.03 -9.63
N ILE A 21 5.42 8.79 -9.05
CA ILE A 21 5.67 8.80 -7.60
C ILE A 21 4.42 9.27 -6.85
N ALA A 22 3.64 10.19 -7.43
CA ALA A 22 2.39 10.65 -6.84
C ALA A 22 1.34 9.53 -6.74
N LEU A 23 1.49 8.44 -7.51
CA LEU A 23 0.59 7.29 -7.48
C LEU A 23 0.89 6.31 -6.34
N ILE A 24 1.99 6.46 -5.61
CA ILE A 24 2.39 5.52 -4.55
C ILE A 24 1.29 5.37 -3.49
N GLU A 25 0.78 6.48 -2.96
CA GLU A 25 -0.25 6.44 -1.91
C GLU A 25 -1.62 5.96 -2.42
N PRO A 26 -2.10 6.39 -3.61
CA PRO A 26 -3.27 5.78 -4.24
C PRO A 26 -3.14 4.27 -4.47
N LEU A 27 -2.01 3.81 -5.02
CA LEU A 27 -1.78 2.39 -5.28
C LEU A 27 -1.67 1.58 -3.99
N ARG A 28 -1.07 2.15 -2.93
CA ARG A 28 -1.06 1.56 -1.59
C ARG A 28 -2.49 1.39 -1.06
N ALA A 29 -3.32 2.43 -1.15
CA ALA A 29 -4.71 2.37 -0.71
C ALA A 29 -5.50 1.28 -1.46
N MET A 30 -5.38 1.24 -2.79
CA MET A 30 -5.99 0.19 -3.62
C MET A 30 -5.51 -1.21 -3.18
N ARG A 31 -4.21 -1.38 -2.94
CA ARG A 31 -3.63 -2.65 -2.48
C ARG A 31 -4.20 -3.08 -1.12
N LEU A 32 -4.36 -2.16 -0.16
CA LEU A 32 -4.92 -2.48 1.15
C LEU A 32 -6.36 -3.03 1.03
N VAL A 33 -7.21 -2.35 0.26
CA VAL A 33 -8.61 -2.78 0.04
C VAL A 33 -8.65 -4.10 -0.73
N TYR A 34 -7.87 -4.22 -1.80
CA TYR A 34 -7.86 -5.42 -2.64
C TYR A 34 -7.34 -6.64 -1.90
N TYR A 35 -6.35 -6.48 -1.02
CA TYR A 35 -5.82 -7.56 -0.19
C TYR A 35 -6.89 -8.17 0.72
N LEU A 36 -7.72 -7.34 1.37
CA LEU A 36 -8.83 -7.83 2.18
C LEU A 36 -9.87 -8.57 1.34
N ALA A 37 -10.24 -8.01 0.19
CA ALA A 37 -11.17 -8.67 -0.73
C ALA A 37 -10.62 -10.01 -1.23
N TRP A 38 -9.31 -10.09 -1.50
CA TRP A 38 -8.63 -11.30 -1.90
C TRP A 38 -8.68 -12.38 -0.81
N LEU A 39 -8.48 -12.00 0.46
CA LEU A 39 -8.64 -12.93 1.59
C LEU A 39 -10.09 -13.44 1.70
N LEU A 40 -11.07 -12.53 1.71
CA LEU A 40 -12.48 -12.87 1.88
C LEU A 40 -13.03 -13.76 0.76
N ARG A 41 -12.66 -13.48 -0.50
CA ARG A 41 -13.08 -14.28 -1.66
C ARG A 41 -12.55 -15.72 -1.63
N ARG A 42 -11.52 -15.98 -0.83
CA ARG A 42 -10.86 -17.28 -0.73
C ARG A 42 -11.09 -17.95 0.62
N TRP A 43 -12.03 -17.44 1.42
CA TRP A 43 -12.22 -17.93 2.79
C TRP A 43 -12.66 -19.40 2.86
N ASP A 44 -13.34 -19.90 1.82
CA ASP A 44 -13.74 -21.31 1.73
C ASP A 44 -12.58 -22.27 1.43
N ASP A 45 -11.42 -21.77 0.98
CA ASP A 45 -10.19 -22.56 0.83
C ASP A 45 -9.62 -22.85 2.23
N PRO A 46 -9.48 -24.12 2.66
CA PRO A 46 -9.03 -24.48 4.01
C PRO A 46 -7.68 -23.86 4.41
N ALA A 47 -6.81 -23.52 3.44
CA ALA A 47 -5.56 -22.86 3.74
C ALA A 47 -5.75 -21.45 4.34
N PHE A 48 -6.85 -20.76 4.05
CA PHE A 48 -7.05 -19.37 4.44
C PHE A 48 -7.41 -19.22 5.92
N PRO A 49 -8.42 -19.92 6.47
CA PRO A 49 -8.69 -19.88 7.90
C PRO A 49 -7.50 -20.32 8.77
N ILE A 50 -6.67 -21.25 8.27
CA ILE A 50 -5.48 -21.75 8.97
C ILE A 50 -4.38 -20.67 9.05
N ASN A 51 -4.10 -19.99 7.93
CA ASN A 51 -3.00 -19.02 7.85
C ASN A 51 -3.40 -17.59 8.22
N PHE A 52 -4.70 -17.28 8.17
CA PHE A 52 -5.26 -15.96 8.48
C PHE A 52 -6.37 -16.03 9.56
N PRO A 53 -6.13 -16.71 10.70
CA PRO A 53 -7.17 -16.92 11.72
C PRO A 53 -7.63 -15.60 12.37
N TRP A 54 -6.78 -14.57 12.32
CA TRP A 54 -7.08 -13.23 12.83
C TRP A 54 -8.17 -12.50 12.02
N LEU A 55 -8.50 -12.95 10.81
CA LEU A 55 -9.47 -12.27 9.93
C LEU A 55 -10.89 -12.26 10.52
N THR A 56 -11.22 -13.18 11.42
CA THR A 56 -12.52 -13.24 12.10
C THR A 56 -12.54 -12.46 13.43
N GLY A 57 -11.38 -12.01 13.91
CA GLY A 57 -11.25 -11.30 15.19
C GLY A 57 -11.63 -9.82 15.08
N GLU A 58 -12.41 -9.32 16.03
CA GLU A 58 -12.85 -7.92 16.04
C GLU A 58 -11.67 -6.93 16.15
N ASP A 59 -10.65 -7.26 16.94
CA ASP A 59 -9.47 -6.41 17.13
C ASP A 59 -8.72 -6.14 15.83
N TYR A 60 -8.66 -7.13 14.93
CA TYR A 60 -8.08 -6.96 13.60
C TYR A 60 -8.84 -5.89 12.81
N TRP A 61 -10.17 -5.96 12.77
CA TRP A 61 -11.00 -5.02 12.03
C TRP A 61 -10.98 -3.61 12.62
N ARG A 62 -10.81 -3.47 13.94
CA ARG A 62 -10.56 -2.15 14.56
C ARG A 62 -9.23 -1.57 14.06
N GLY A 63 -8.15 -2.36 14.07
CA GLY A 63 -6.84 -1.95 13.56
C GLY A 63 -6.86 -1.63 12.05
N GLN A 64 -7.60 -2.41 11.27
CA GLN A 64 -7.77 -2.19 9.84
C GLN A 64 -8.53 -0.89 9.54
N THR A 65 -9.54 -0.56 10.36
CA THR A 65 -10.26 0.71 10.26
C THR A 65 -9.35 1.90 10.56
N ALA A 66 -8.53 1.81 11.62
CA ALA A 66 -7.55 2.84 11.94
C ALA A 66 -6.53 3.03 10.80
N THR A 67 -6.04 1.92 10.23
CA THR A 67 -5.14 1.95 9.06
C THR A 67 -5.77 2.68 7.87
N PHE A 68 -7.05 2.43 7.56
CA PHE A 68 -7.73 3.12 6.47
C PHE A 68 -7.94 4.60 6.73
N LEU A 69 -8.27 4.98 7.96
CA LEU A 69 -8.41 6.39 8.32
C LEU A 69 -7.08 7.13 8.15
N GLU A 70 -5.95 6.54 8.54
CA GLU A 70 -4.65 7.17 8.29
C GLU A 70 -4.28 7.21 6.81
N GLN A 71 -4.58 6.16 6.04
CA GLN A 71 -4.32 6.19 4.60
C GLN A 71 -5.12 7.31 3.92
N VAL A 72 -6.34 7.61 4.37
CA VAL A 72 -7.11 8.75 3.87
C VAL A 72 -6.43 10.08 4.18
N LYS A 73 -5.84 10.26 5.36
CA LYS A 73 -5.10 11.48 5.69
C LYS A 73 -3.86 11.62 4.81
N VAL A 74 -3.09 10.55 4.63
CA VAL A 74 -1.91 10.53 3.76
C VAL A 74 -2.28 10.87 2.30
N LEU A 75 -3.43 10.40 1.80
CA LEU A 75 -3.93 10.76 0.47
C LEU A 75 -4.31 12.24 0.31
N GLN A 76 -4.54 12.96 1.41
CA GLN A 76 -4.86 14.39 1.41
C GLN A 76 -3.61 15.27 1.57
N GLU A 77 -2.47 14.68 1.96
CA GLU A 77 -1.19 15.37 2.01
C GLU A 77 -0.61 15.57 0.61
N PRO A 78 0.31 16.55 0.43
CA PRO A 78 1.04 16.69 -0.82
C PRO A 78 1.72 15.37 -1.22
N PRO A 79 1.74 15.01 -2.51
CA PRO A 79 2.39 13.79 -2.96
C PRO A 79 3.86 13.71 -2.55
N LEU A 80 4.34 12.48 -2.35
CA LEU A 80 5.76 12.24 -2.13
C LEU A 80 6.58 12.81 -3.28
N GLN A 81 7.71 13.42 -2.94
CA GLN A 81 8.67 13.97 -3.89
C GLN A 81 9.93 13.13 -3.90
N LEU A 82 10.57 13.01 -5.07
CA LEU A 82 11.81 12.25 -5.24
C LEU A 82 12.96 12.86 -4.41
N THR A 83 13.02 14.19 -4.38
CA THR A 83 13.94 14.98 -3.57
C THR A 83 13.14 15.75 -2.51
N PRO A 84 13.39 15.55 -1.20
CA PRO A 84 12.75 16.36 -0.18
C PRO A 84 13.23 17.81 -0.31
N MET A 85 12.31 18.79 -0.29
CA MET A 85 12.68 20.20 -0.09
C MET A 85 13.25 20.35 1.34
N TYR A 86 14.58 20.47 1.46
CA TYR A 86 15.27 20.90 2.67
C TYR A 86 15.68 22.36 2.57
#